data_AF-K2BMG6-F1
#
_entry.id   AF-K2BMG6-F1
#
_cell.length_a   1.000
_cell.length_b   1.000
_cell.length_c   1.000
_cell.angle_alpha   90.00
_cell.angle_beta   90.00
_cell.angle_gamma   90.00
#
_symmetry.space_group_name_H-M   'P 1'
#
loop_
_entity.id
_entity.type
_entity.pdbx_description
1 polymer ?
#
loop_
_entity_poly.entity_id
_entity_poly.type
_entity_poly.pdbx_seq_one_letter_code
_entity_poly.pdbx_strand_id
1 'polypeptide(L)'
;AADVAKENYHLQVTIIEFSDYVIPNVALNDGSIDANMFQHAPYLKNAMQQHAYDFVAVAKTFIYPMGVYSKKINNLALLPDNAIVAIPNDPTNEARALLLLEKAGLIRLKEGSNENATLQSIVLNPKHLKIKEMDAASLPRVLDDTTLAVINTNYAIPAGLVPNKDALLLEDKGSLYANLLVVNKKDVSSKKIEELIKALHSEAVKEKANDLFQGQAVSAW
;
A
#
# COMPACT_ATOMS: atom_id res chain seq x y z
N ALA A 1 5.11 -15.08 10.93
CA ALA A 1 4.89 -16.03 9.82
C ALA A 1 6.10 -16.94 9.65
N ALA A 2 7.32 -16.40 9.48
CA ALA A 2 8.54 -17.21 9.38
C ALA A 2 8.74 -18.16 10.57
N ASP A 3 8.53 -17.69 11.80
CA ASP A 3 8.64 -18.54 13.00
C ASP A 3 7.61 -19.69 12.98
N VAL A 4 6.34 -19.39 12.72
CA VAL A 4 5.27 -20.38 12.56
C VAL A 4 5.59 -21.38 11.44
N ALA A 5 6.16 -20.92 10.33
CA ALA A 5 6.55 -21.76 9.20
C ALA A 5 7.63 -22.78 9.62
N LYS A 6 8.62 -22.32 10.38
CA LYS A 6 9.71 -23.14 10.89
C LYS A 6 9.23 -24.15 11.93
N GLU A 7 8.41 -23.71 12.87
CA GLU A 7 7.94 -24.53 14.00
C GLU A 7 6.94 -25.61 13.57
N ASN A 8 5.97 -25.27 12.72
CA ASN A 8 4.85 -26.15 12.40
C ASN A 8 5.04 -26.94 11.10
N TYR A 9 5.89 -26.47 10.19
CA TYR A 9 6.06 -27.06 8.86
C TYR A 9 7.53 -27.37 8.50
N HIS A 10 8.47 -27.08 9.40
CA HIS A 10 9.92 -27.22 9.14
C HIS A 10 10.39 -26.45 7.89
N LEU A 11 9.67 -25.38 7.55
CA LEU A 11 9.96 -24.52 6.40
C LEU A 11 10.86 -23.36 6.84
N GLN A 12 12.09 -23.33 6.32
CA GLN A 12 13.00 -22.21 6.54
C GLN A 12 12.64 -21.05 5.60
N VAL A 13 12.17 -19.94 6.16
CA VAL A 13 11.87 -18.71 5.41
C VAL A 13 13.03 -17.73 5.56
N THR A 14 13.57 -17.24 4.45
CA THR A 14 14.55 -16.15 4.42
C THR A 14 13.84 -14.88 3.98
N ILE A 15 13.89 -13.82 4.80
CA ILE A 15 13.26 -12.54 4.50
C ILE A 15 14.28 -11.67 3.77
N ILE A 16 13.91 -11.20 2.58
CA ILE A 16 14.70 -10.23 1.81
C ILE A 16 13.91 -8.91 1.79
N GLU A 17 14.52 -7.86 2.32
CA GLU A 17 13.91 -6.53 2.41
C GLU A 17 14.32 -5.67 1.20
N PHE A 18 13.37 -4.89 0.70
CA PHE A 18 13.56 -3.95 -0.39
C PHE A 18 13.09 -2.55 0.03
N SER A 19 13.68 -1.52 -0.53
CA SER A 19 13.40 -0.12 -0.20
C SER A 19 12.32 0.53 -1.06
N ASP A 20 11.86 -0.15 -2.12
CA ASP A 20 10.89 0.36 -3.09
C ASP A 20 9.93 -0.75 -3.57
N TYR A 21 8.96 -0.35 -4.40
CA TYR A 21 7.92 -1.23 -4.92
C TYR A 21 8.26 -1.92 -6.26
N VAL A 22 9.33 -1.51 -6.94
CA VAL A 22 9.70 -2.03 -8.26
C VAL A 22 10.51 -3.31 -8.14
N ILE A 23 11.54 -3.30 -7.30
CA ILE A 23 12.52 -4.40 -7.22
C ILE A 23 11.91 -5.74 -6.77
N PRO A 24 10.94 -5.83 -5.84
CA PRO A 24 10.41 -7.13 -5.41
C PRO A 24 9.74 -7.93 -6.54
N ASN A 25 9.14 -7.27 -7.54
CA ASN A 25 8.58 -7.95 -8.71
C ASN A 25 9.67 -8.39 -9.69
N VAL A 26 10.73 -7.59 -9.87
CA VAL A 26 11.89 -7.99 -10.68
C VAL A 26 12.56 -9.24 -10.10
N ALA A 27 12.81 -9.24 -8.78
CA ALA A 27 13.42 -10.35 -8.06
C ALA A 27 12.55 -11.63 -8.07
N LEU A 28 11.22 -11.48 -8.11
CA LEU A 28 10.33 -12.62 -8.27
C LEU A 28 10.41 -13.18 -9.70
N ASN A 29 10.43 -12.30 -10.71
CA ASN A 29 10.46 -12.71 -12.12
C ASN A 29 11.77 -13.41 -12.50
N ASP A 30 12.91 -12.93 -12.00
CA ASP A 30 14.23 -13.53 -12.28
C ASP A 30 14.54 -14.77 -11.43
N GLY A 31 13.69 -15.08 -10.43
CA GLY A 31 13.81 -16.24 -9.57
C GLY A 31 14.75 -16.04 -8.37
N SER A 32 15.18 -14.81 -8.08
CA SER A 32 15.95 -14.48 -6.87
C SER A 32 15.15 -14.69 -5.58
N ILE A 33 13.82 -14.60 -5.65
CA ILE A 33 12.90 -14.94 -4.55
C ILE A 33 11.76 -15.84 -5.03
N ASP A 34 11.25 -16.67 -4.13
CA ASP A 34 10.16 -17.62 -4.42
C ASP A 34 8.76 -16.99 -4.35
N ALA A 35 8.61 -15.94 -3.53
CA ALA A 35 7.37 -15.24 -3.30
C ALA A 35 7.66 -13.80 -2.86
N ASN A 36 6.73 -12.88 -3.12
CA ASN A 36 6.75 -11.54 -2.53
C ASN A 36 5.43 -11.22 -1.82
N MET A 37 5.49 -10.29 -0.86
CA MET A 37 4.36 -9.90 -0.01
C MET A 37 4.41 -8.40 0.29
N PHE A 38 4.14 -7.56 -0.70
CA PHE A 38 4.24 -6.10 -0.57
C PHE A 38 3.16 -5.28 -1.31
N GLN A 39 2.38 -5.94 -2.17
CA GLN A 39 1.52 -5.28 -3.16
C GLN A 39 0.07 -5.72 -3.05
N HIS A 40 -0.85 -4.87 -3.49
CA HIS A 40 -2.28 -5.18 -3.61
C HIS A 40 -2.68 -5.54 -5.05
N ALA A 41 -3.91 -6.04 -5.22
CA ALA A 41 -4.39 -6.54 -6.51
C ALA A 41 -4.31 -5.52 -7.67
N PRO A 42 -4.67 -4.23 -7.50
CA PRO A 42 -4.49 -3.25 -8.58
C PRO A 42 -3.04 -3.11 -9.05
N TYR A 43 -2.08 -3.07 -8.10
CA TYR A 43 -0.66 -2.91 -8.40
C TYR A 43 -0.13 -4.13 -9.14
N LEU A 44 -0.46 -5.34 -8.66
CA LEU A 44 -0.10 -6.59 -9.33
C LEU A 44 -0.63 -6.64 -10.77
N LYS A 45 -1.91 -6.29 -10.96
CA LYS A 45 -2.52 -6.27 -12.30
C LYS A 45 -1.79 -5.30 -13.24
N ASN A 46 -1.50 -4.08 -12.77
CA ASN A 46 -0.75 -3.10 -13.54
C ASN A 46 0.67 -3.59 -13.88
N ALA A 47 1.40 -4.16 -12.90
CA ALA A 47 2.74 -4.69 -13.12
C ALA A 47 2.76 -5.84 -14.14
N MET A 48 1.81 -6.77 -14.07
CA MET A 48 1.66 -7.85 -15.04
C MET A 48 1.35 -7.33 -16.45
N GLN A 49 0.51 -6.28 -16.56
CA GLN A 49 0.21 -5.65 -17.85
C GLN A 49 1.42 -4.92 -18.46
N GLN A 50 2.24 -4.26 -17.64
CA GLN A 50 3.38 -3.48 -18.10
C GLN A 50 4.60 -4.33 -18.45
N HIS A 51 4.83 -5.42 -17.72
CA HIS A 51 6.07 -6.20 -17.81
C HIS A 51 5.87 -7.65 -18.25
N ALA A 52 4.63 -8.05 -18.57
CA ALA A 52 4.28 -9.41 -18.98
C ALA A 52 4.71 -10.49 -17.97
N TYR A 53 4.72 -10.17 -16.68
CA TYR A 53 5.01 -11.13 -15.62
C TYR A 53 3.96 -12.25 -15.58
N ASP A 54 4.41 -13.50 -15.44
CA ASP A 54 3.54 -14.67 -15.23
C ASP A 54 3.35 -14.95 -13.73
N PHE A 55 2.80 -13.97 -13.05
CA PHE A 55 2.55 -14.00 -11.61
C PHE A 55 1.12 -14.39 -11.27
N VAL A 56 0.94 -14.82 -10.04
CA VAL A 56 -0.38 -15.11 -9.47
C VAL A 56 -0.39 -14.86 -7.97
N ALA A 57 -1.47 -14.26 -7.52
CA ALA A 57 -1.74 -14.10 -6.10
C ALA A 57 -2.28 -15.42 -5.54
N VAL A 58 -1.60 -15.96 -4.52
CA VAL A 58 -1.97 -17.24 -3.90
C VAL A 58 -2.64 -17.08 -2.54
N ALA A 59 -2.53 -15.90 -1.92
CA ALA A 59 -3.27 -15.56 -0.70
C ALA A 59 -3.42 -14.04 -0.55
N LYS A 60 -4.48 -13.62 0.17
CA LYS A 60 -4.56 -12.29 0.77
C LYS A 60 -3.83 -12.27 2.10
N THR A 61 -3.42 -11.08 2.52
CA THR A 61 -2.70 -10.84 3.77
C THR A 61 -3.45 -9.81 4.61
N PHE A 62 -2.91 -8.61 4.76
CA PHE A 62 -3.54 -7.52 5.50
C PHE A 62 -3.94 -6.38 4.56
N ILE A 63 -4.99 -5.66 4.95
CA ILE A 63 -5.27 -4.32 4.45
C ILE A 63 -4.55 -3.34 5.38
N TYR A 64 -3.76 -2.45 4.78
CA TYR A 64 -3.14 -1.31 5.45
C TYR A 64 -3.76 -0.04 4.88
N PRO A 65 -4.71 0.60 5.59
CA PRO A 65 -5.33 1.84 5.14
C PRO A 65 -4.28 2.91 4.83
N MET A 66 -4.41 3.57 3.68
CA MET A 66 -3.59 4.73 3.32
C MET A 66 -4.04 5.96 4.11
N GLY A 67 -3.14 6.88 4.43
CA GLY A 67 -3.46 8.07 5.21
C GLY A 67 -3.08 9.37 4.53
N VAL A 68 -3.81 10.44 4.86
CA VAL A 68 -3.44 11.83 4.56
C VAL A 68 -2.76 12.41 5.80
N TYR A 69 -1.53 12.90 5.66
CA TYR A 69 -0.73 13.40 6.76
C TYR A 69 -0.30 14.86 6.52
N SER A 70 0.00 15.57 7.60
CA SER A 70 0.55 16.92 7.56
C SER A 70 1.41 17.19 8.79
N LYS A 71 2.50 17.94 8.61
CA LYS A 71 3.24 18.58 9.71
C LYS A 71 2.83 20.04 9.95
N LYS A 72 2.04 20.64 9.05
CA LYS A 72 1.72 22.07 9.04
C LYS A 72 0.32 22.38 9.56
N ILE A 73 -0.61 21.45 9.41
CA ILE A 73 -1.99 21.59 9.87
C ILE A 73 -2.43 20.32 10.62
N ASN A 74 -3.34 20.45 11.57
CA ASN A 74 -3.91 19.35 12.34
C ASN A 74 -5.37 19.03 11.96
N ASN A 75 -5.91 19.72 10.96
CA ASN A 75 -7.28 19.56 10.49
C ASN A 75 -7.37 19.99 9.01
N LEU A 76 -8.05 19.19 8.18
CA LEU A 76 -8.27 19.49 6.76
C LEU A 76 -9.07 20.79 6.53
N ALA A 77 -9.89 21.21 7.49
CA ALA A 77 -10.59 22.50 7.43
C ALA A 77 -9.65 23.71 7.42
N LEU A 78 -8.42 23.56 7.93
CA LEU A 78 -7.38 24.60 7.95
C LEU A 78 -6.53 24.63 6.67
N LEU A 79 -6.85 23.80 5.66
CA LEU A 79 -6.07 23.73 4.44
C LEU A 79 -6.15 25.08 3.68
N PRO A 80 -5.02 25.79 3.50
CA PRO A 80 -5.01 27.06 2.77
C PRO A 80 -5.22 26.83 1.27
N ASP A 81 -5.66 27.88 0.58
CA ASP A 81 -5.69 27.86 -0.89
C ASP A 81 -4.27 27.73 -1.44
N ASN A 82 -4.13 27.12 -2.62
CA ASN A 82 -2.85 26.84 -3.28
C ASN A 82 -1.91 25.91 -2.50
N ALA A 83 -2.41 25.21 -1.48
CA ALA A 83 -1.64 24.23 -0.72
C ALA A 83 -0.99 23.17 -1.62
N ILE A 84 0.22 22.76 -1.27
CA ILE A 84 0.95 21.70 -1.98
C ILE A 84 0.56 20.36 -1.37
N VAL A 85 0.13 19.42 -2.21
CA VAL A 85 -0.28 18.07 -1.82
C VAL A 85 0.61 17.07 -2.54
N ALA A 86 1.39 16.28 -1.80
CA ALA A 86 2.20 15.20 -2.37
C ALA A 86 1.41 13.89 -2.44
N ILE A 87 1.51 13.17 -3.56
CA ILE A 87 0.89 11.85 -3.76
C ILE A 87 1.89 10.88 -4.43
N PRO A 88 1.67 9.56 -4.32
CA PRO A 88 2.43 8.57 -5.07
C PRO A 88 2.31 8.79 -6.59
N ASN A 89 3.35 8.44 -7.35
CA ASN A 89 3.40 8.57 -8.81
C ASN A 89 3.25 7.25 -9.57
N ASP A 90 3.13 6.11 -8.88
CA ASP A 90 2.74 4.87 -9.56
C ASP A 90 1.22 4.90 -9.85
N PRO A 91 0.75 4.44 -11.02
CA PRO A 91 -0.62 4.68 -11.47
C PRO A 91 -1.70 4.23 -10.48
N THR A 92 -1.45 3.13 -9.76
CA THR A 92 -2.46 2.52 -8.89
C THR A 92 -2.55 3.20 -7.54
N ASN A 93 -1.41 3.62 -6.97
CA ASN A 93 -1.42 4.40 -5.73
C ASN A 93 -1.72 5.88 -5.97
N GLU A 94 -1.43 6.43 -7.16
CA GLU A 94 -1.91 7.76 -7.58
C GLU A 94 -3.45 7.79 -7.56
N ALA A 95 -4.10 6.85 -8.27
CA ALA A 95 -5.55 6.73 -8.31
C ALA A 95 -6.14 6.56 -6.90
N ARG A 96 -5.53 5.69 -6.08
CA ARG A 96 -5.92 5.48 -4.67
C ARG A 96 -5.81 6.75 -3.84
N ALA A 97 -4.74 7.52 -4.00
CA ALA A 97 -4.55 8.79 -3.29
C ALA A 97 -5.58 9.83 -3.72
N LEU A 98 -5.87 9.94 -5.02
CA LEU A 98 -6.88 10.85 -5.56
C LEU A 98 -8.28 10.52 -5.05
N LEU A 99 -8.64 9.24 -4.99
CA LEU A 99 -9.91 8.79 -4.38
C LEU A 99 -9.99 9.19 -2.89
N LEU A 100 -8.88 9.10 -2.15
CA LEU A 100 -8.84 9.52 -0.76
C LEU A 100 -9.00 11.05 -0.61
N LEU A 101 -8.40 11.83 -1.52
CA LEU A 101 -8.57 13.29 -1.56
C LEU A 101 -9.99 13.70 -1.96
N GLU A 102 -10.64 12.97 -2.86
CA GLU A 102 -12.06 13.16 -3.19
C GLU A 102 -12.95 12.86 -1.99
N LYS A 103 -12.71 11.73 -1.31
CA LYS A 103 -13.42 11.38 -0.07
C LYS A 103 -13.24 12.44 1.03
N ALA A 104 -12.08 13.09 1.08
CA ALA A 104 -11.80 14.22 1.96
C ALA A 104 -12.55 15.50 1.58
N GLY A 105 -13.25 15.53 0.44
CA GLY A 105 -13.94 16.70 -0.10
C GLY A 105 -13.00 17.77 -0.66
N LEU A 106 -11.73 17.44 -0.89
CA LEU A 106 -10.72 18.40 -1.34
C LEU A 106 -10.72 18.61 -2.86
N ILE A 107 -11.08 17.58 -3.59
CA ILE A 107 -11.23 17.56 -5.05
C ILE A 107 -12.51 16.80 -5.43
N ARG A 108 -12.91 16.88 -6.70
CA ARG A 108 -13.88 15.96 -7.30
C ARG A 108 -13.27 15.35 -8.55
N LEU A 109 -13.41 14.05 -8.71
CA LEU A 109 -12.96 13.30 -9.88
C LEU A 109 -14.10 13.14 -10.89
N LYS A 110 -13.74 12.89 -12.14
CA LYS A 110 -14.65 12.57 -13.21
C LYS A 110 -15.32 11.24 -12.90
N GLU A 111 -16.65 11.18 -13.05
CA GLU A 111 -17.41 9.95 -12.86
C GLU A 111 -16.84 8.80 -13.72
N GLY A 112 -16.69 7.62 -13.11
CA GLY A 112 -16.16 6.42 -13.76
C GLY A 112 -14.63 6.35 -13.87
N SER A 113 -13.88 7.36 -13.41
CA SER A 113 -12.41 7.31 -13.43
C SER A 113 -11.81 6.40 -12.35
N ASN A 114 -12.46 6.29 -11.19
CA ASN A 114 -12.09 5.54 -9.98
C ASN A 114 -10.70 4.85 -10.00
N GLU A 115 -10.63 3.61 -10.46
CA GLU A 115 -9.42 2.77 -10.39
C GLU A 115 -8.26 3.22 -11.29
N ASN A 116 -8.54 4.11 -12.26
CA ASN A 116 -7.58 4.67 -13.20
C ASN A 116 -7.54 6.20 -13.11
N ALA A 117 -7.96 6.76 -11.98
CA ALA A 117 -7.95 8.20 -11.77
C ALA A 117 -6.51 8.74 -11.87
N THR A 118 -6.37 9.83 -12.60
CA THR A 118 -5.11 10.60 -12.75
C THR A 118 -5.38 12.06 -12.44
N LEU A 119 -4.35 12.90 -12.39
CA LEU A 119 -4.54 14.36 -12.27
C LEU A 119 -5.50 14.95 -13.32
N GLN A 120 -5.54 14.39 -14.53
CA GLN A 120 -6.47 14.82 -15.59
C GLN A 120 -7.93 14.47 -15.31
N SER A 121 -8.16 13.56 -14.35
CA SER A 121 -9.50 13.17 -13.91
C SER A 121 -10.13 14.17 -12.96
N ILE A 122 -9.40 15.18 -12.48
CA ILE A 122 -9.92 16.17 -11.52
C ILE A 122 -10.83 17.18 -12.24
N VAL A 123 -12.11 17.20 -11.86
CA VAL A 123 -13.12 18.11 -12.43
C VAL A 123 -13.44 19.29 -11.51
N LEU A 124 -13.17 19.19 -10.20
CA LEU A 124 -13.23 20.33 -9.27
C LEU A 124 -12.03 20.33 -8.33
N ASN A 125 -11.45 21.52 -8.15
CA ASN A 125 -10.36 21.79 -7.22
C ASN A 125 -10.57 23.18 -6.58
N PRO A 126 -11.54 23.33 -5.65
CA PRO A 126 -11.98 24.64 -5.16
C PRO A 126 -10.89 25.41 -4.41
N LYS A 127 -9.91 24.72 -3.83
CA LYS A 127 -8.77 25.32 -3.11
C LYS A 127 -7.54 25.52 -4.01
N HIS A 128 -7.65 25.27 -5.31
CA HIS A 128 -6.53 25.37 -6.26
C HIS A 128 -5.27 24.59 -5.79
N LEU A 129 -5.48 23.41 -5.22
CA LEU A 129 -4.40 22.55 -4.70
C LEU A 129 -3.37 22.27 -5.78
N LYS A 130 -2.10 22.38 -5.41
CA LYS A 130 -0.94 22.05 -6.25
C LYS A 130 -0.53 20.62 -5.94
N ILE A 131 -1.10 19.68 -6.68
CA ILE A 131 -0.82 18.25 -6.49
C ILE A 131 0.51 17.92 -7.18
N LYS A 132 1.42 17.27 -6.43
CA LYS A 132 2.74 16.84 -6.89
C LYS A 132 2.88 15.34 -6.74
N GLU A 133 3.09 14.66 -7.85
CA GLU A 133 3.38 13.23 -7.90
C GLU A 133 4.87 12.99 -7.59
N MET A 134 5.16 11.98 -6.79
CA MET A 134 6.53 11.55 -6.50
C MET A 134 6.58 10.09 -6.10
N ASP A 135 7.80 9.53 -6.05
CA ASP A 135 8.02 8.17 -5.58
C ASP A 135 7.46 7.96 -4.17
N ALA A 136 6.75 6.84 -3.97
CA ALA A 136 6.03 6.57 -2.73
C ALA A 136 6.95 6.52 -1.50
N ALA A 137 8.19 6.02 -1.65
CA ALA A 137 9.17 5.93 -0.57
C ALA A 137 9.75 7.30 -0.16
N SER A 138 9.50 8.34 -0.96
CA SER A 138 9.95 9.72 -0.69
C SER A 138 8.91 10.57 0.03
N LEU A 139 7.64 10.16 0.02
CA LEU A 139 6.53 10.94 0.58
C LEU A 139 6.69 11.33 2.06
N PRO A 140 7.19 10.47 2.96
CA PRO A 140 7.36 10.89 4.35
C PRO A 140 8.38 12.02 4.52
N ARG A 141 9.42 12.08 3.67
CA ARG A 141 10.49 13.09 3.76
C ARG A 141 10.05 14.47 3.31
N VAL A 142 9.05 14.57 2.44
CA VAL A 142 8.58 15.85 1.90
C VAL A 142 7.52 16.54 2.77
N LEU A 143 7.14 15.95 3.90
CA LEU A 143 6.12 16.51 4.80
C LEU A 143 6.48 17.91 5.34
N ASP A 144 7.78 18.24 5.43
CA ASP A 144 8.23 19.57 5.82
C ASP A 144 8.08 20.61 4.68
N ASP A 145 8.11 20.15 3.42
CA ASP A 145 8.04 20.99 2.23
C ASP A 145 6.64 21.10 1.63
N THR A 146 5.74 20.17 1.93
CA THR A 146 4.35 20.18 1.47
C THR A 146 3.37 20.53 2.59
N THR A 147 2.13 20.83 2.23
CA THR A 147 1.06 21.04 3.23
C THR A 147 0.43 19.71 3.61
N LEU A 148 0.17 18.86 2.62
CA LEU A 148 -0.32 17.49 2.82
C LEU A 148 0.57 16.51 2.06
N ALA A 149 0.64 15.28 2.55
CA ALA A 149 1.11 14.13 1.79
C ALA A 149 0.15 12.95 2.01
N VAL A 150 -0.17 12.23 0.94
CA VAL A 150 -0.96 11.01 1.00
C VAL A 150 0.00 9.82 0.97
N ILE A 151 0.11 9.08 2.07
CA ILE A 151 1.24 8.16 2.31
C ILE A 151 0.73 6.73 2.56
N ASN A 152 1.35 5.76 1.89
CA ASN A 152 1.18 4.34 2.17
C ASN A 152 1.69 3.98 3.58
N THR A 153 0.93 3.18 4.31
CA THR A 153 1.22 2.87 5.73
C THR A 153 2.58 2.19 5.96
N ASN A 154 3.06 1.37 5.02
CA ASN A 154 4.40 0.76 5.12
C ASN A 154 5.55 1.78 5.02
N TYR A 155 5.33 2.99 4.48
CA TYR A 155 6.31 4.08 4.53
C TYR A 155 6.04 5.06 5.66
N ALA A 156 4.78 5.22 6.07
CA ALA A 156 4.40 6.09 7.17
C ALA A 156 4.98 5.60 8.51
N ILE A 157 4.81 4.31 8.82
CA ILE A 157 5.22 3.73 10.11
C ILE A 157 6.74 3.83 10.35
N PRO A 158 7.62 3.41 9.41
CA PRO A 158 9.07 3.57 9.59
C PRO A 158 9.52 5.03 9.69
N ALA A 159 8.74 5.97 9.14
CA ALA A 159 8.99 7.41 9.26
C ALA A 159 8.50 8.01 10.60
N GLY A 160 8.03 7.16 11.53
CA GLY A 160 7.56 7.58 12.85
C GLY A 160 6.12 8.09 12.89
N LEU A 161 5.37 7.97 11.78
CA LEU A 161 3.95 8.33 11.75
C LEU A 161 3.11 7.16 12.26
N VAL A 162 2.15 7.47 13.13
CA VAL A 162 1.21 6.52 13.68
C VAL A 162 -0.15 6.73 13.00
N PRO A 163 -0.59 5.86 12.07
CA PRO A 163 -1.75 6.14 11.21
C PRO A 163 -3.03 6.55 11.96
N ASN A 164 -3.34 5.90 13.09
CA ASN A 164 -4.56 6.20 13.86
C ASN A 164 -4.47 7.45 14.75
N LYS A 165 -3.31 8.10 14.84
CA LYS A 165 -3.10 9.33 15.62
C LYS A 165 -2.76 10.53 14.74
N ASP A 166 -1.88 10.32 13.77
CA ASP A 166 -1.26 11.41 13.01
C ASP A 166 -1.93 11.66 11.65
N ALA A 167 -2.71 10.70 11.14
CA ALA A 167 -3.42 10.91 9.88
C ALA A 167 -4.61 11.85 10.08
N LEU A 168 -4.72 12.86 9.22
CA LEU A 168 -5.88 13.76 9.13
C LEU A 168 -7.09 13.06 8.52
N LEU A 169 -6.85 12.02 7.71
CA LEU A 169 -7.86 11.12 7.17
C LEU A 169 -7.22 9.76 6.90
N LEU A 170 -7.94 8.69 7.19
CA LEU A 170 -7.58 7.33 6.81
C LEU A 170 -8.56 6.76 5.79
N GLU A 171 -8.04 5.93 4.89
CA GLU A 171 -8.83 5.06 4.05
C GLU A 171 -9.69 4.11 4.91
N ASP A 172 -10.85 3.68 4.38
CA ASP A 172 -11.66 2.68 5.08
C ASP A 172 -10.97 1.32 5.14
N LYS A 173 -11.23 0.61 6.23
CA LYS A 173 -10.70 -0.75 6.46
C LYS A 173 -11.26 -1.80 5.49
N GLY A 174 -12.36 -1.51 4.80
CA GLY A 174 -12.99 -2.38 3.79
C GLY A 174 -12.50 -2.16 2.36
N SER A 175 -11.30 -1.60 2.17
CA SER A 175 -10.81 -1.24 0.83
C SER A 175 -10.42 -2.46 -0.01
N LEU A 176 -10.40 -2.29 -1.33
CA LEU A 176 -9.97 -3.32 -2.29
C LEU A 176 -8.45 -3.56 -2.28
N TYR A 177 -7.70 -2.89 -1.40
CA TYR A 177 -6.24 -2.86 -1.36
C TYR A 177 -5.64 -3.85 -0.35
N ALA A 178 -6.29 -4.99 -0.15
CA ALA A 178 -5.69 -6.11 0.57
C ALA A 178 -4.37 -6.49 -0.10
N ASN A 179 -3.29 -6.55 0.68
CA ASN A 179 -1.99 -6.98 0.19
C ASN A 179 -2.01 -8.48 -0.06
N LEU A 180 -1.13 -8.93 -0.96
CA LEU A 180 -1.15 -10.27 -1.52
C LEU A 180 0.18 -10.98 -1.26
N LEU A 181 0.12 -12.29 -1.07
CA LEU A 181 1.25 -13.19 -1.30
C LEU A 181 1.23 -13.56 -2.79
N VAL A 182 2.30 -13.22 -3.51
CA VAL A 182 2.42 -13.39 -4.96
C VAL A 182 3.59 -14.31 -5.26
N VAL A 183 3.38 -15.23 -6.21
CA VAL A 183 4.39 -16.18 -6.69
C VAL A 183 4.40 -16.22 -8.22
N ASN A 184 5.42 -16.82 -8.81
CA ASN A 184 5.36 -17.23 -10.21
C ASN A 184 4.31 -18.33 -10.40
N LYS A 185 3.60 -18.30 -11.52
CA LYS A 185 2.51 -19.24 -11.82
C LYS A 185 2.96 -20.71 -11.81
N LYS A 186 4.21 -20.98 -12.21
CA LYS A 186 4.81 -22.33 -12.16
C LYS A 186 4.91 -22.90 -10.74
N ASP A 187 4.89 -22.06 -9.71
CA ASP A 187 5.14 -22.43 -8.30
C ASP A 187 3.86 -22.53 -7.45
N VAL A 188 2.67 -22.33 -8.04
CA VAL A 188 1.37 -22.32 -7.32
C VAL A 188 1.10 -23.61 -6.54
N SER A 189 1.45 -24.76 -7.10
CA SER A 189 1.24 -26.07 -6.48
C SER A 189 2.39 -26.51 -5.57
N SER A 190 3.34 -25.62 -5.31
CA SER A 190 4.51 -25.95 -4.50
C SER A 190 4.14 -26.12 -3.04
N LYS A 191 4.52 -27.27 -2.46
CA LYS A 191 4.26 -27.59 -1.04
C LYS A 191 4.74 -26.49 -0.09
N LYS A 192 5.92 -25.89 -0.36
CA LYS A 192 6.46 -24.80 0.46
C LYS A 192 5.57 -23.55 0.44
N ILE A 193 4.88 -23.27 -0.67
CA ILE A 193 3.95 -22.14 -0.79
C ILE A 193 2.66 -22.43 -0.02
N GLU A 194 2.14 -23.66 -0.10
CA GLU A 194 0.99 -24.08 0.70
C GLU A 194 1.27 -23.96 2.21
N GLU A 195 2.44 -24.42 2.66
CA GLU A 195 2.88 -24.32 4.06
C GLU A 195 3.09 -22.87 4.50
N LEU A 196 3.67 -22.02 3.63
CA LEU A 196 3.81 -20.60 3.89
C LEU A 196 2.46 -19.90 4.07
N ILE A 197 1.46 -20.23 3.24
CA ILE A 197 0.10 -19.69 3.37
C ILE A 197 -0.51 -20.08 4.70
N LYS A 198 -0.42 -21.35 5.10
CA LYS A 198 -0.95 -21.81 6.41
C LYS A 198 -0.25 -21.11 7.58
N ALA A 199 1.07 -20.94 7.50
CA ALA A 199 1.82 -20.22 8.53
C ALA A 199 1.42 -18.74 8.60
N LEU A 200 1.21 -18.10 7.44
CA LEU A 200 0.79 -16.71 7.32
C LEU A 200 -0.62 -16.48 7.86
N HIS A 201 -1.54 -17.41 7.63
CA HIS A 201 -2.94 -17.33 8.06
C HIS A 201 -3.21 -17.85 9.48
N SER A 202 -2.15 -18.09 10.26
CA SER A 202 -2.28 -18.52 11.65
C SER A 202 -2.76 -17.41 12.59
N GLU A 203 -3.44 -17.79 13.67
CA GLU A 203 -3.90 -16.84 14.69
C GLU A 203 -2.73 -16.08 15.33
N ALA A 204 -1.60 -16.74 15.55
CA ALA A 204 -0.39 -16.10 16.07
C ALA A 204 0.10 -14.94 15.19
N VAL A 205 -0.02 -15.05 13.85
CA VAL A 205 0.32 -13.95 12.93
C VAL A 205 -0.69 -12.81 13.03
N LYS A 206 -1.98 -13.14 13.15
CA LYS A 206 -3.06 -12.16 13.29
C LYS A 206 -2.95 -11.37 14.60
N GLU A 207 -2.72 -12.04 15.72
CA GLU A 207 -2.49 -11.44 17.03
C GLU A 207 -1.24 -10.55 17.00
N LYS A 208 -0.12 -11.06 16.47
CA LYS A 208 1.12 -10.29 16.38
C LYS A 208 0.97 -9.05 15.50
N ALA A 209 0.23 -9.13 14.40
CA ALA A 209 -0.05 -7.98 13.56
C ALA A 209 -0.93 -6.95 14.28
N ASN A 210 -1.92 -7.39 15.05
CA ASN A 210 -2.72 -6.47 15.86
C ASN A 210 -1.86 -5.71 16.88
N ASP A 211 -0.93 -6.38 17.54
CA ASP A 211 -0.01 -5.76 18.50
C ASP A 211 0.94 -4.76 17.84
N LEU A 212 1.58 -5.16 16.74
CA LEU A 212 2.57 -4.34 16.03
C LEU A 212 1.92 -3.10 15.39
N PHE A 213 0.74 -3.27 14.80
CA PHE A 213 0.09 -2.25 14.00
C PHE A 213 -1.08 -1.58 14.72
N GLN A 214 -1.33 -1.89 16.00
CA GLN A 214 -2.39 -1.28 16.82
C GLN A 214 -3.77 -1.31 16.09
N GLY A 215 -4.09 -2.47 15.52
CA GLY A 215 -5.32 -2.70 14.75
C GLY A 215 -5.40 -2.01 13.37
N GLN A 216 -4.28 -1.48 12.85
CA GLN A 216 -4.19 -0.90 11.49
C GLN A 216 -3.84 -1.92 10.41
N ALA A 217 -3.33 -3.10 10.79
CA ALA A 217 -3.22 -4.25 9.90
C ALA A 217 -4.51 -5.07 9.99
N VAL A 218 -5.43 -4.89 9.04
CA VAL A 218 -6.73 -5.56 9.04
C VAL A 218 -6.61 -6.88 8.30
N SER A 219 -6.86 -8.01 8.97
CA SER A 219 -6.84 -9.34 8.34
C SER A 219 -7.79 -9.38 7.13
N ALA A 220 -7.31 -9.89 6.00
CA ALA A 220 -8.09 -10.04 4.77
C ALA A 220 -8.35 -11.51 4.39
N TRP A 221 -8.11 -12.42 5.34
CA TRP A 221 -8.53 -13.82 5.32
C TRP A 221 -9.38 -14.12 6.56
#